data_AF-A0A1V2I1T3-F1
#
_entry.id   AF-A0A1V2I1T3-F1
#
_cell.length_a   1.000
_cell.length_b   1.000
_cell.length_c   1.000
_cell.angle_alpha   90.00
_cell.angle_beta   90.00
_cell.angle_gamma   90.00
#
_symmetry.space_group_name_H-M   'P 1'
#
loop_
_entity.id
_entity.type
_entity.pdbx_description
1 polymer ?
#
loop_
_entity_poly.entity_id
_entity_poly.type
_entity_poly.pdbx_seq_one_letter_code
_entity_poly.pdbx_strand_id
1 'polypeptide(L)'
;MSPARGRPAGRTAIEDRWARRRATYVTRRGRATTPAGRLMAAADYLRGALGDVPPGQAHKVGGDAAAHLAYLAEMLRREQIGRE
;
A
#
# COMPACT_ATOMS: atom_id res chain seq x y z
N MET A 1 -21.05 25.84 -21.90
CA MET A 1 -20.65 26.09 -20.51
C MET A 1 -20.56 24.73 -19.81
N SER A 2 -19.37 24.15 -19.71
CA SER A 2 -19.19 22.81 -19.12
C SER A 2 -19.18 22.92 -17.59
N PRO A 3 -19.91 22.09 -16.84
CA PRO A 3 -19.89 22.17 -15.39
C PRO A 3 -18.51 21.69 -14.92
N ALA A 4 -17.79 22.58 -14.24
CA ALA A 4 -16.60 22.23 -13.49
C ALA A 4 -16.99 21.10 -12.52
N ARG A 5 -16.45 19.89 -12.73
CA ARG A 5 -16.59 18.80 -11.77
C ARG A 5 -15.99 19.28 -10.46
N GLY A 6 -16.86 19.66 -9.53
CA GLY A 6 -16.50 20.15 -8.22
C GLY A 6 -15.57 19.16 -7.55
N ARG A 7 -14.34 19.61 -7.27
CA ARG A 7 -13.44 18.93 -6.36
C ARG A 7 -14.20 18.81 -5.03
N PRO A 8 -14.36 17.61 -4.44
CA PRO A 8 -15.11 17.48 -3.20
C PRO A 8 -14.48 18.40 -2.15
N ALA A 9 -15.26 19.37 -1.68
CA ALA A 9 -14.85 20.25 -0.60
C ALA A 9 -14.57 19.38 0.64
N GLY A 10 -13.32 19.34 1.09
CA GLY A 10 -12.97 18.68 2.35
C GLY A 10 -11.76 17.75 2.32
N ARG A 11 -11.21 17.37 1.15
CA ARG A 11 -9.96 16.57 1.14
C ARG A 11 -8.71 17.45 1.21
N THR A 12 -7.91 17.20 2.23
CA THR A 12 -6.56 17.72 2.39
C THR A 12 -5.61 17.14 1.33
N ALA A 13 -4.52 17.85 1.04
CA ALA A 13 -3.51 17.38 0.09
C ALA A 13 -2.88 16.03 0.49
N ILE A 14 -2.88 15.70 1.79
CA ILE A 14 -2.40 14.42 2.33
C ILE A 14 -3.39 13.29 2.06
N GLU A 15 -4.70 13.52 2.23
CA GLU A 15 -5.73 12.53 1.89
C GLU A 15 -5.77 12.22 0.39
N ASP A 16 -5.57 13.24 -0.46
CA ASP A 16 -5.43 13.06 -1.90
C ASP A 16 -4.20 12.20 -2.26
N ARG A 17 -3.09 12.38 -1.53
CA ARG A 17 -1.88 11.56 -1.69
C ARG A 17 -2.14 10.12 -1.26
N TRP A 18 -2.81 9.91 -0.14
CA TRP A 18 -3.20 8.58 0.35
C TRP A 18 -4.12 7.86 -0.62
N ALA A 19 -5.12 8.56 -1.14
CA ALA A 19 -6.06 8.01 -2.13
C ALA A 19 -5.32 7.56 -3.40
N ARG A 20 -4.41 8.38 -3.93
CA ARG A 20 -3.57 8.01 -5.08
C ARG A 20 -2.69 6.80 -4.78
N ARG A 21 -2.03 6.77 -3.62
CA ARG A 21 -1.17 5.64 -3.22
C ARG A 21 -1.97 4.34 -3.12
N ARG A 22 -3.15 4.39 -2.49
CA ARG A 22 -4.05 3.23 -2.37
C ARG A 22 -4.53 2.76 -3.74
N ALA A 23 -4.93 3.67 -4.63
CA ALA A 23 -5.35 3.32 -5.98
C ALA A 23 -4.23 2.62 -6.77
N THR A 24 -3.00 3.13 -6.68
CA THR A 24 -1.82 2.51 -7.30
C THR A 24 -1.55 1.12 -6.73
N TYR A 25 -1.64 0.96 -5.40
CA TYR A 25 -1.46 -0.33 -4.74
C TYR A 25 -2.49 -1.37 -5.21
N VAL A 26 -3.78 -1.02 -5.19
CA VAL A 26 -4.86 -1.91 -5.64
C VAL A 26 -4.63 -2.35 -7.08
N THR A 27 -4.26 -1.40 -7.96
CA THR A 27 -3.96 -1.69 -9.37
C THR A 27 -2.75 -2.63 -9.52
N ARG A 28 -1.64 -2.35 -8.84
CA ARG A 28 -0.42 -3.17 -8.91
C ARG A 28 -0.65 -4.56 -8.34
N ARG A 29 -1.32 -4.66 -7.19
CA ARG A 29 -1.67 -5.94 -6.55
C ARG A 29 -2.59 -6.78 -7.45
N GLY A 30 -3.61 -6.16 -8.06
CA GLY A 30 -4.54 -6.86 -8.95
C GLY A 30 -3.89 -7.38 -10.23
N ARG A 31 -2.85 -6.70 -10.73
CA ARG A 31 -2.07 -7.13 -11.91
C ARG A 31 -0.97 -8.14 -11.58
N ALA A 32 -0.61 -8.30 -10.30
CA ALA A 32 0.47 -9.19 -9.90
C ALA A 32 0.03 -10.66 -9.98
N THR A 33 0.55 -11.38 -10.98
CA THR A 33 0.30 -12.80 -11.19
C THR A 33 1.17 -13.69 -10.31
N THR A 34 2.28 -13.17 -9.78
CA THR A 34 3.20 -13.91 -8.90
C THR A 34 3.08 -13.45 -7.45
N PRO A 35 3.31 -14.35 -6.48
CA PRO A 35 3.41 -14.00 -5.07
C PRO A 35 4.45 -12.92 -4.77
N ALA A 36 5.63 -13.01 -5.39
CA ALA A 36 6.65 -11.97 -5.31
C ALA A 36 6.15 -10.60 -5.80
N GLY A 37 5.39 -10.56 -6.90
CA GLY A 37 4.78 -9.32 -7.40
C GLY A 37 3.79 -8.70 -6.41
N ARG A 38 3.00 -9.52 -5.71
CA ARG A 38 2.07 -9.05 -4.67
C ARG A 38 2.82 -8.48 -3.46
N LEU A 39 3.91 -9.13 -3.06
CA LEU A 39 4.76 -8.66 -1.97
C LEU A 39 5.43 -7.33 -2.30
N MET A 40 5.99 -7.19 -3.51
CA MET A 40 6.57 -5.92 -3.97
C MET A 40 5.54 -4.78 -3.97
N ALA A 41 4.31 -5.04 -4.43
CA ALA A 41 3.24 -4.04 -4.39
C ALA A 41 2.91 -3.59 -2.95
N ALA A 42 2.90 -4.52 -1.99
CA ALA A 42 2.67 -4.21 -0.58
C ALA A 42 3.84 -3.42 0.03
N ALA A 43 5.08 -3.80 -0.27
CA ALA A 43 6.28 -3.11 0.22
C ALA A 43 6.34 -1.66 -0.29
N ASP A 44 6.06 -1.43 -1.57
CA ASP A 44 5.99 -0.09 -2.15
C ASP A 44 4.93 0.79 -1.48
N TYR A 45 3.74 0.21 -1.23
CA TYR A 45 2.66 0.90 -0.55
C TYR A 45 3.06 1.32 0.87
N LEU A 46 3.64 0.39 1.64
CA LEU A 46 4.05 0.64 3.02
C LEU A 46 5.20 1.63 3.11
N ARG A 47 6.20 1.54 2.23
CA ARG A 47 7.29 2.53 2.14
C ARG A 47 6.74 3.94 1.92
N GLY A 48 5.78 4.08 1.00
CA GLY A 48 5.13 5.36 0.75
C GLY A 48 4.32 5.85 1.95
N ALA A 49 3.64 4.95 2.67
CA ALA A 49 2.85 5.28 3.85
C ALA A 49 3.73 5.73 5.03
N LEU A 50 4.88 5.09 5.23
CA LEU A 50 5.85 5.46 6.27
C LEU A 50 6.39 6.88 6.06
N GLY A 51 6.53 7.33 4.82
CA GLY A 51 6.96 8.70 4.51
C GLY A 51 5.98 9.80 4.94
N ASP A 52 4.73 9.45 5.26
CA ASP A 52 3.74 10.39 5.80
C ASP A 52 3.61 10.30 7.34
N VAL A 53 4.32 9.37 7.99
CA VAL A 53 4.28 9.18 9.43
C VAL A 53 5.16 10.23 10.11
N PRO A 54 4.68 10.92 11.16
CA PRO A 54 5.51 11.85 11.93
C PRO A 54 6.79 11.17 12.47
N PRO A 55 7.94 11.86 12.51
CA PRO A 55 9.23 11.25 12.87
C PRO A 55 9.22 10.50 14.21
N GLY A 56 8.50 11.01 15.22
CA GLY A 56 8.39 10.37 16.54
C GLY A 56 7.63 9.03 16.56
N GLN A 57 6.91 8.69 15.49
CA GLN A 57 6.16 7.43 15.37
C GLN A 57 6.71 6.52 14.27
N ALA A 58 7.58 7.03 13.40
CA ALA A 58 8.05 6.33 12.21
C ALA A 58 8.75 5.00 12.54
N HIS A 59 9.50 4.93 13.65
CA HIS A 59 10.19 3.70 14.04
C HIS A 59 9.21 2.59 14.45
N LYS A 60 8.23 2.91 15.31
CA LYS A 60 7.20 1.95 15.73
C LYS A 60 6.38 1.46 14.54
N VAL A 61 5.85 2.40 13.75
CA VAL A 61 5.02 2.08 12.58
C VAL A 61 5.85 1.32 11.52
N GLY A 62 7.13 1.65 11.38
CA GLY A 62 8.07 0.92 10.52
C GLY A 62 8.26 -0.52 10.95
N GLY A 63 8.42 -0.76 12.26
CA GLY A 63 8.49 -2.10 12.85
C GLY A 63 7.22 -2.91 12.58
N ASP A 64 6.05 -2.33 12.85
CA ASP A 64 4.75 -2.97 12.61
C ASP A 64 4.57 -3.31 11.11
N ALA A 65 4.99 -2.41 10.21
CA ALA A 65 4.94 -2.62 8.77
C ALA A 65 5.88 -3.76 8.32
N ALA A 66 7.09 -3.85 8.90
CA ALA A 66 8.03 -4.92 8.60
C ALA A 66 7.50 -6.29 9.06
N ALA A 67 6.93 -6.36 10.27
CA ALA A 67 6.30 -7.57 10.78
C ALA A 67 5.13 -8.01 9.90
N HIS A 68 4.32 -7.07 9.43
CA HIS A 68 3.22 -7.36 8.52
C HIS A 68 3.69 -7.89 7.15
N LEU A 69 4.77 -7.33 6.59
CA LEU A 69 5.36 -7.84 5.35
C LEU A 69 5.92 -9.26 5.51
N ALA A 70 6.57 -9.56 6.63
CA ALA A 70 7.07 -10.90 6.92
C ALA A 70 5.91 -11.92 7.00
N TYR A 71 4.81 -11.55 7.66
CA TYR A 71 3.61 -12.37 7.72
C TYR A 71 3.02 -12.63 6.32
N LEU A 72 2.89 -11.59 5.48
CA LEU A 72 2.40 -11.73 4.11
C LEU A 72 3.30 -12.62 3.25
N ALA A 73 4.63 -12.47 3.39
CA ALA A 73 5.59 -13.30 2.68
C ALA A 73 5.43 -14.78 3.05
N GLU A 74 5.25 -15.08 4.34
CA GLU A 74 5.05 -16.45 4.81
C GLU A 74 3.72 -17.05 4.34
N MET A 75 2.61 -16.28 4.37
CA MET A 75 1.34 -16.75 3.80
C MET A 75 1.48 -17.09 2.31
N LEU A 76 2.11 -16.19 1.55
CA LEU A 76 2.30 -16.35 0.12
C LEU A 76 3.20 -17.55 -0.21
N ARG A 77 4.23 -17.82 0.62
CA ARG A 77 5.06 -19.01 0.52
C ARG A 77 4.25 -20.28 0.74
N ARG A 78 3.35 -20.31 1.73
CA ARG A 78 2.46 -21.45 1.98
C ARG A 78 1.47 -21.68 0.85
N GLU A 79 0.93 -20.61 0.25
CA GLU A 79 0.07 -20.70 -0.94
C GLU A 79 0.79 -21.31 -2.14
N GLN A 80 2.11 -21.08 -2.27
CA GLN A 80 2.90 -21.71 -3.34
C GLN A 80 3.09 -23.21 -3.10
N ILE A 81 3.44 -23.60 -1.87
CA ILE A 81 3.68 -25.01 -1.50
C ILE A 81 2.39 -25.84 -1.59
N GLY A 82 1.23 -25.28 -1.20
CA GLY A 82 -0.05 -26.00 -1.26
C GLY A 82 -0.67 -26.12 -2.65
N ARG A 83 -0.01 -25.60 -3.70
CA ARG A 83 -0.43 -25.71 -5.11
C ARG A 83 0.43 -26.68 -5.92
N GLU A 84 1.48 -27.23 -5.33
CA GLU A 84 2.30 -28.32 -5.86
C GLU A 84 1.73 -29.68 -5.42
#